data_AF-A0AAU1U220-F1
#
_entry.id   AF-A0AAU1U220-F1
#
_cell.length_a   1.000
_cell.length_b   1.000
_cell.length_c   1.000
_cell.angle_alpha   90.00
_cell.angle_beta   90.00
_cell.angle_gamma   90.00
#
_symmetry.space_group_name_H-M   'P 1'
#
loop_
_entity.id
_entity.type
_entity.pdbx_description
1 polymer ?
#
loop_
_entity_poly.entity_id
_entity_poly.type
_entity_poly.pdbx_seq_one_letter_code
_entity_poly.pdbx_strand_id
1 'polypeptide(L)'
;MLCLLAELDPEPLRSALLLAPGRITVWREVSVKAGRGAPAGRADVIVLLDDIERAVMEVKLGAGAHGDQFAAYDVWADSKGIPVSARYLVGPNADPIPNEPRHWSRQLTVAGLLASWNRSPDDFARLLSVRALQQFTQLEAEATGPASQASIALSDALRLRRLASMTQAAAPPGTIFEPKQRSEAGAANICAWRKTADGYVVAEIQRLNPRSPRGGTGTPFEIRIMVGIPGATPGADGELADQYRSWLARRSFVQYAGSTVQAMVAAPEDDGFKTQKSRGKGHPRYYGYKGGGQGSSAVLQSTVDLNDMVTAFSAALQYLTTYPEQ
;
A
#
# COMPACT_ATOMS: atom_id res chain seq x y z
N MET A 1 5.10 15.99 -14.21
CA MET A 1 4.07 17.05 -14.07
C MET A 1 4.54 18.15 -13.14
N LEU A 2 4.89 17.87 -11.86
CA LEU A 2 5.42 18.88 -10.94
C LEU A 2 6.61 19.67 -11.52
N CYS A 3 7.57 19.00 -12.18
CA CYS A 3 8.68 19.68 -12.85
C CYS A 3 8.22 20.65 -13.94
N LEU A 4 7.27 20.23 -14.80
CA LEU A 4 6.71 21.08 -15.85
C LEU A 4 5.98 22.30 -15.26
N LEU A 5 5.21 22.11 -14.19
CA LEU A 5 4.54 23.22 -13.50
C LEU A 5 5.55 24.22 -12.94
N ALA A 6 6.64 23.73 -12.33
CA ALA A 6 7.71 24.59 -11.79
C ALA A 6 8.54 25.28 -12.88
N GLU A 7 8.66 24.69 -14.07
CA GLU A 7 9.29 25.34 -15.23
C GLU A 7 8.44 26.49 -15.78
N LEU A 8 7.11 26.37 -15.75
CA LEU A 8 6.18 27.39 -16.24
C LEU A 8 5.99 28.53 -15.22
N ASP A 9 5.79 28.18 -13.96
CA ASP A 9 5.68 29.11 -12.85
C ASP A 9 6.36 28.52 -11.59
N PRO A 10 7.55 29.00 -11.22
CA PRO A 10 8.30 28.46 -10.07
C PRO A 10 7.79 28.96 -8.72
N GLU A 11 6.98 30.02 -8.65
CA GLU A 11 6.63 30.70 -7.40
C GLU A 11 5.80 29.86 -6.43
N PRO A 12 4.84 29.02 -6.89
CA PRO A 12 4.13 28.12 -5.99
C PRO A 12 5.06 27.08 -5.34
N LEU A 13 6.04 26.55 -6.09
CA LEU A 13 7.06 25.66 -5.54
C LEU A 13 7.98 26.38 -4.55
N ARG A 14 8.43 27.59 -4.90
CA ARG A 14 9.25 28.45 -4.03
C ARG A 14 8.57 28.64 -2.68
N SER A 15 7.30 29.03 -2.72
CA SER A 15 6.50 29.31 -1.54
C SER A 15 6.29 28.06 -0.69
N ALA A 16 5.97 26.92 -1.30
CA ALA A 16 5.77 25.66 -0.59
C ALA A 16 7.05 25.16 0.11
N LEU A 17 8.22 25.44 -0.47
CA LEU A 17 9.52 25.05 0.06
C LEU A 17 10.20 26.16 0.90
N LEU A 18 9.54 27.31 1.07
CA LEU A 18 10.08 28.48 1.78
C LEU A 18 11.47 28.92 1.27
N LEU A 19 11.67 28.84 -0.05
CA LEU A 19 12.94 29.20 -0.67
C LEU A 19 13.07 30.72 -0.84
N ALA A 20 14.30 31.22 -0.73
CA ALA A 20 14.62 32.61 -1.04
C ALA A 20 14.35 32.93 -2.53
N PRO A 21 14.24 34.21 -2.92
CA PRO A 21 14.23 34.62 -4.32
C PRO A 21 15.49 34.13 -5.05
N GLY A 22 15.33 33.71 -6.30
CA GLY A 22 16.41 33.15 -7.13
C GLY A 22 15.89 32.20 -8.21
N ARG A 23 16.76 31.72 -9.09
CA ARG A 23 16.37 30.79 -10.17
C ARG A 23 16.09 29.41 -9.58
N ILE A 24 14.87 28.92 -9.76
CA ILE A 24 14.51 27.55 -9.40
C ILE A 24 14.77 26.63 -10.59
N THR A 25 15.36 25.48 -10.34
CA THR A 25 15.48 24.39 -11.32
C THR A 25 15.06 23.09 -10.64
N VAL A 26 14.33 22.25 -11.35
CA VAL A 26 13.82 20.99 -10.82
C VAL A 26 14.37 19.84 -11.64
N TRP A 27 15.04 18.91 -10.99
CA TRP A 27 15.50 17.67 -11.60
C TRP A 27 14.62 16.51 -11.18
N ARG A 28 14.41 15.56 -12.11
CA ARG A 28 13.60 14.35 -11.90
C ARG A 28 14.45 13.10 -11.96
N GLU A 29 14.09 12.09 -11.17
CA GLU A 29 14.67 10.74 -11.21
C GLU A 29 16.22 10.78 -11.16
N VAL A 30 16.76 11.58 -10.23
CA VAL A 30 18.19 11.86 -10.18
C VAL A 30 18.92 10.74 -9.45
N SER A 31 19.95 10.18 -10.09
CA SER A 31 20.84 9.25 -9.43
C SER A 31 21.63 9.95 -8.34
N VAL A 32 21.37 9.59 -7.09
CA VAL A 32 22.05 10.13 -5.92
C VAL A 32 23.05 9.11 -5.38
N LYS A 33 24.28 9.57 -5.13
CA LYS A 33 25.38 8.76 -4.62
C LYS A 33 26.15 9.56 -3.59
N ALA A 34 26.41 8.95 -2.44
CA ALA A 34 27.19 9.55 -1.37
C ALA A 34 28.72 9.37 -1.52
N GLY A 35 29.19 9.01 -2.72
CA GLY A 35 30.62 8.78 -3.00
C GLY A 35 30.90 7.40 -3.60
N ARG A 36 32.18 7.05 -3.72
CA ARG A 36 32.63 5.79 -4.32
C ARG A 36 32.36 4.64 -3.37
N GLY A 37 31.59 3.64 -3.80
CA GLY A 37 31.25 2.45 -3.00
C GLY A 37 30.06 2.62 -2.06
N ALA A 38 29.45 3.80 -1.98
CA ALA A 38 28.25 4.04 -1.19
C ALA A 38 26.98 3.51 -1.91
N PRO A 39 25.91 3.18 -1.15
CA PRO A 39 24.60 2.88 -1.72
C PRO A 39 24.14 4.00 -2.65
N ALA A 40 23.68 3.62 -3.83
CA ALA A 40 23.13 4.53 -4.81
C ALA A 40 21.60 4.44 -4.78
N GLY A 41 20.94 5.58 -4.93
CA GLY A 41 19.49 5.67 -5.05
C GLY A 41 19.10 6.55 -6.22
N ARG A 42 17.78 6.67 -6.48
CA ARG A 42 17.26 7.53 -7.54
C ARG A 42 16.11 8.37 -7.00
N ALA A 43 16.43 9.57 -6.52
CA ALA A 43 15.45 10.47 -5.91
C ALA A 43 14.45 10.96 -6.96
N ASP A 44 13.17 10.97 -6.61
CA ASP A 44 12.11 11.35 -7.55
C ASP A 44 12.26 12.81 -8.00
N VAL A 45 12.52 13.73 -7.06
CA VAL A 45 12.68 15.16 -7.35
C VAL A 45 13.80 15.78 -6.50
N ILE A 46 14.65 16.58 -7.14
CA ILE A 46 15.59 17.49 -6.49
C ILE A 46 15.27 18.92 -6.94
N VAL A 47 15.21 19.84 -5.98
CA VAL A 47 14.99 21.26 -6.25
C VAL A 47 16.28 22.02 -5.99
N LEU A 48 16.70 22.80 -6.99
CA LEU A 48 17.87 23.64 -6.96
C LEU A 48 17.43 25.11 -6.90
N LEU A 49 18.16 25.90 -6.11
CA LEU A 49 18.08 27.35 -6.10
C LEU A 49 19.45 27.90 -6.53
N ASP A 50 19.48 28.62 -7.64
CA ASP A 50 20.70 29.15 -8.24
C ASP A 50 21.79 28.08 -8.41
N ASP A 51 21.38 26.94 -8.98
CA ASP A 51 22.19 25.73 -9.24
C ASP A 51 22.72 24.99 -8.00
N ILE A 52 22.24 25.35 -6.81
CA ILE A 52 22.58 24.67 -5.55
C ILE A 52 21.41 23.80 -5.10
N GLU A 53 21.63 22.52 -4.80
CA GLU A 53 20.58 21.64 -4.28
C GLU A 53 20.06 22.16 -2.92
N ARG A 54 18.74 22.37 -2.81
CA ARG A 54 18.10 22.91 -1.59
C ARG A 54 17.08 21.98 -0.96
N ALA A 55 16.42 21.14 -1.76
CA ALA A 55 15.43 20.20 -1.27
C ALA A 55 15.44 18.90 -2.07
N VAL A 56 15.04 17.83 -1.40
CA VAL A 56 14.80 16.51 -2.00
C VAL A 56 13.39 16.07 -1.68
N MET A 57 12.69 15.51 -2.66
CA MET A 57 11.34 15.02 -2.49
C MET A 57 11.24 13.60 -3.04
N GLU A 58 10.67 12.71 -2.24
CA GLU A 58 10.27 11.36 -2.66
C GLU A 58 8.74 11.30 -2.69
N VAL A 59 8.15 10.85 -3.78
CA VAL A 59 6.70 10.81 -3.99
C VAL A 59 6.20 9.37 -3.81
N LYS A 60 5.38 9.15 -2.78
CA LYS A 60 4.76 7.84 -2.52
C LYS A 60 3.25 7.94 -2.65
N LEU A 61 2.74 7.50 -3.79
CA LEU A 61 1.30 7.40 -4.04
C LEU A 61 0.75 6.09 -3.44
N GLY A 62 0.94 4.95 -4.11
CA GLY A 62 0.34 3.68 -3.72
C GLY A 62 1.25 2.69 -2.97
N ALA A 63 2.53 3.00 -2.76
CA ALA A 63 3.48 2.09 -2.12
C ALA A 63 4.02 2.69 -0.81
N GLY A 64 4.34 1.82 0.15
CA GLY A 64 5.09 2.17 1.34
C GLY A 64 6.55 2.57 1.05
N ALA A 65 7.24 3.02 2.08
CA ALA A 65 8.70 3.12 2.06
C ALA A 65 9.30 1.70 2.08
N HIS A 66 10.39 1.49 1.33
CA HIS A 66 10.98 0.16 1.18
C HIS A 66 12.50 0.24 0.98
N GLY A 67 13.20 -0.72 1.59
CA GLY A 67 14.64 -0.89 1.49
C GLY A 67 15.45 0.23 2.11
N ASP A 68 16.73 0.28 1.76
CA ASP A 68 17.70 1.27 2.26
C ASP A 68 17.69 2.57 1.45
N GLN A 69 16.63 2.81 0.66
CA GLN A 69 16.51 3.94 -0.26
C GLN A 69 16.67 5.28 0.47
N PHE A 70 15.95 5.46 1.59
CA PHE A 70 15.99 6.70 2.37
C PHE A 70 17.32 6.89 3.08
N ALA A 71 17.98 5.81 3.52
CA ALA A 71 19.32 5.89 4.08
C ALA A 71 20.32 6.42 3.04
N ALA A 72 20.26 5.93 1.79
CA ALA A 72 21.10 6.45 0.70
C ALA A 72 20.83 7.94 0.42
N TYR A 73 19.57 8.36 0.51
CA TYR A 73 19.17 9.75 0.30
C TYR A 73 19.62 10.66 1.42
N ASP A 74 19.53 10.20 2.66
CA ASP A 74 19.99 10.96 3.83
C ASP A 74 21.49 11.24 3.74
N VAL A 75 22.31 10.22 3.47
CA VAL A 75 23.76 10.41 3.34
C VAL A 75 24.10 11.34 2.18
N TRP A 76 23.41 11.21 1.04
CA TRP A 76 23.61 12.13 -0.08
C TRP A 76 23.18 13.56 0.27
N ALA A 77 22.02 13.75 0.89
CA ALA A 77 21.52 15.05 1.31
C ALA A 77 22.45 15.73 2.32
N ASP A 78 23.00 14.96 3.26
CA ASP A 78 24.04 15.42 4.22
C ASP A 78 25.28 15.92 3.48
N SER A 79 25.77 15.18 2.47
CA SER A 79 26.94 15.57 1.67
C SER A 79 26.73 16.86 0.87
N LYS A 80 25.47 17.23 0.62
CA LYS A 80 25.06 18.46 -0.08
C LYS A 80 24.68 19.59 0.86
N GLY A 81 24.68 19.36 2.18
CA GLY A 81 24.25 20.34 3.17
C GLY A 81 22.75 20.62 3.15
N ILE A 82 21.92 19.68 2.67
CA ILE A 82 20.46 19.81 2.67
C ILE A 82 19.93 19.42 4.06
N PRO A 83 19.31 20.35 4.81
CA PRO A 83 18.83 20.06 6.16
C PRO A 83 17.66 19.07 6.14
N VAL A 84 17.46 18.36 7.24
CA VAL A 84 16.36 17.39 7.42
C VAL A 84 14.99 18.03 7.13
N SER A 85 14.79 19.30 7.51
CA SER A 85 13.55 20.04 7.25
C SER A 85 13.24 20.27 5.76
N ALA A 86 14.24 20.11 4.89
CA ALA A 86 14.11 20.24 3.43
C ALA A 86 14.10 18.88 2.70
N ARG A 87 13.89 17.78 3.44
CA ARG A 87 13.70 16.42 2.91
C ARG A 87 12.23 16.07 3.05
N TYR A 88 11.54 15.93 1.93
CA TYR A 88 10.09 15.78 1.91
C TYR A 88 9.70 14.39 1.42
N LEU A 89 8.88 13.72 2.20
CA LEU A 89 8.14 12.56 1.72
C LEU A 89 6.75 13.06 1.33
N VAL A 90 6.43 13.01 0.04
CA VAL A 90 5.21 13.61 -0.52
C VAL A 90 4.21 12.51 -0.83
N GLY A 91 3.07 12.57 -0.13
CA GLY A 91 1.98 11.61 -0.29
C GLY A 91 0.82 12.22 -1.07
N PRO A 92 -0.18 11.41 -1.44
CA PRO A 92 -1.44 11.93 -1.97
C PRO A 92 -2.14 12.84 -0.94
N ASN A 93 -1.98 12.50 0.35
CA ASN A 93 -2.52 13.21 1.50
C ASN A 93 -1.58 13.06 2.72
N ALA A 94 -2.08 13.47 3.89
CA ALA A 94 -1.37 13.42 5.16
C ALA A 94 -1.40 12.04 5.86
N ASP A 95 -2.00 11.02 5.24
CA ASP A 95 -2.08 9.70 5.86
C ASP A 95 -0.68 9.10 6.07
N PRO A 96 -0.50 8.29 7.13
CA PRO A 96 0.76 7.59 7.37
C PRO A 96 1.18 6.75 6.15
N ILE A 97 2.46 6.79 5.81
CA ILE A 97 3.07 5.86 4.85
C ILE A 97 3.70 4.71 5.64
N PRO A 98 3.35 3.45 5.35
CA PRO A 98 4.00 2.29 5.98
C PRO A 98 5.52 2.36 5.82
N ASN A 99 6.23 2.11 6.93
CA ASN A 99 7.70 2.13 7.05
C ASN A 99 8.39 3.47 6.74
N GLU A 100 7.66 4.60 6.77
CA GLU A 100 8.27 5.89 6.47
C GLU A 100 9.35 6.33 7.47
N PRO A 101 10.41 7.00 7.01
CA PRO A 101 11.38 7.62 7.91
C PRO A 101 10.72 8.79 8.66
N ARG A 102 10.70 8.71 9.99
CA ARG A 102 10.04 9.70 10.86
C ARG A 102 10.64 11.11 10.77
N HIS A 103 11.88 11.23 10.32
CA HIS A 103 12.57 12.52 10.21
C HIS A 103 12.29 13.24 8.89
N TRP A 104 11.71 12.59 7.88
CA TRP A 104 11.34 13.26 6.63
C TRP A 104 10.02 14.04 6.81
N SER A 105 9.99 15.26 6.28
CA SER A 105 8.82 16.12 6.38
C SER A 105 7.64 15.58 5.57
N ARG A 106 6.47 15.50 6.20
CA ARG A 106 5.17 15.17 5.57
C ARG A 106 4.30 16.40 5.33
N GLN A 107 4.88 17.61 5.43
CA GLN A 107 4.14 18.87 5.29
C GLN A 107 3.58 19.09 3.88
N LEU A 108 4.19 18.46 2.87
CA LEU A 108 3.76 18.58 1.47
C LEU A 108 2.94 17.36 1.05
N THR A 109 1.82 17.63 0.39
CA THR A 109 1.00 16.62 -0.30
C THR A 109 0.94 16.95 -1.79
N VAL A 110 0.73 15.94 -2.63
CA VAL A 110 0.60 16.15 -4.07
C VAL A 110 -0.57 17.09 -4.37
N ALA A 111 -1.72 16.89 -3.73
CA ALA A 111 -2.87 17.77 -3.89
C ALA A 111 -2.58 19.21 -3.42
N GLY A 112 -1.91 19.37 -2.28
CA GLY A 112 -1.53 20.70 -1.75
C GLY A 112 -0.55 21.44 -2.68
N LEU A 113 0.43 20.72 -3.21
CA LEU A 113 1.34 21.27 -4.22
C LEU A 113 0.57 21.69 -5.47
N LEU A 114 -0.24 20.81 -6.07
CA LEU A 114 -1.01 21.16 -7.28
C LEU A 114 -1.96 22.35 -7.06
N ALA A 115 -2.64 22.40 -5.92
CA ALA A 115 -3.54 23.49 -5.58
C ALA A 115 -2.85 24.87 -5.54
N SER A 116 -1.56 24.92 -5.21
CA SER A 116 -0.80 26.17 -5.17
C SER A 116 -0.66 26.85 -6.54
N TRP A 117 -0.66 26.08 -7.64
CA TRP A 117 -0.66 26.63 -9.02
C TRP A 117 -2.03 27.13 -9.49
N ASN A 118 -3.10 26.98 -8.71
CA ASN A 118 -4.42 27.46 -9.12
C ASN A 118 -4.47 29.00 -9.25
N ARG A 119 -3.50 29.71 -8.66
CA ARG A 119 -3.31 31.16 -8.76
C ARG A 119 -2.10 31.55 -9.62
N SER A 120 -1.52 30.61 -10.36
CA SER A 120 -0.42 30.88 -11.29
C SER A 120 -0.83 31.95 -12.30
N PRO A 121 0.03 32.96 -12.57
CA PRO A 121 -0.19 33.91 -13.64
C PRO A 121 -0.01 33.27 -15.03
N ASP A 122 0.64 32.10 -15.12
CA ASP A 122 0.69 31.30 -16.34
C ASP A 122 -0.60 30.47 -16.49
N ASP A 123 -1.35 30.73 -17.57
CA ASP A 123 -2.65 30.10 -17.84
C ASP A 123 -2.53 28.59 -18.08
N PHE A 124 -1.45 28.14 -18.73
CA PHE A 124 -1.28 26.73 -19.03
C PHE A 124 -0.95 25.94 -17.76
N ALA A 125 -0.05 26.47 -16.90
CA ALA A 125 0.27 25.89 -15.61
C ALA A 125 -0.97 25.80 -14.72
N ARG A 126 -1.77 26.86 -14.67
CA ARG A 126 -3.04 26.89 -13.92
C ARG A 126 -4.03 25.85 -14.42
N LEU A 127 -4.28 25.77 -15.73
CA LEU A 127 -5.20 24.77 -16.30
C LEU A 127 -4.70 23.33 -16.09
N LEU A 128 -3.40 23.10 -16.27
CA LEU A 128 -2.79 21.79 -16.05
C LEU A 128 -2.90 21.36 -14.58
N SER A 129 -2.64 22.26 -13.63
CA SER A 129 -2.74 21.96 -12.21
C SER A 129 -4.17 21.67 -11.77
N VAL A 130 -5.17 22.38 -12.31
CA VAL A 130 -6.60 22.12 -12.06
C VAL A 130 -6.99 20.72 -12.54
N ARG A 131 -6.62 20.34 -13.78
CA ARG A 131 -6.91 18.99 -14.31
C ARG A 131 -6.21 17.90 -13.50
N ALA A 132 -4.96 18.13 -13.13
CA ALA A 132 -4.20 17.21 -12.29
C ALA A 132 -4.86 17.02 -10.93
N LEU A 133 -5.29 18.12 -10.29
CA LEU A 133 -5.96 18.08 -9.00
C LEU A 133 -7.29 17.33 -9.10
N GLN A 134 -8.08 17.55 -10.15
CA GLN A 134 -9.31 16.79 -10.40
C GLN A 134 -9.07 15.28 -10.48
N GLN A 135 -8.02 14.86 -11.20
CA GLN A 135 -7.65 13.44 -11.28
C GLN A 135 -7.27 12.88 -9.91
N PHE A 136 -6.51 13.62 -9.10
CA PHE A 136 -6.17 13.19 -7.74
C PHE A 136 -7.40 13.12 -6.82
N THR A 137 -8.30 14.09 -6.88
CA THR A 137 -9.57 14.05 -6.15
C THR A 137 -10.40 12.83 -6.53
N GLN A 138 -10.43 12.46 -7.81
CA GLN A 138 -11.10 11.24 -8.24
C GLN A 138 -10.44 9.98 -7.68
N LEU A 139 -9.11 9.87 -7.76
CA LEU A 139 -8.36 8.73 -7.19
C LEU A 139 -8.60 8.58 -5.68
N GLU A 140 -8.66 9.70 -4.96
CA GLU A 140 -8.95 9.76 -3.54
C GLU A 140 -10.38 9.27 -3.23
N ALA A 141 -11.36 9.76 -3.99
CA ALA A 141 -12.76 9.34 -3.87
C ALA A 141 -12.93 7.85 -4.19
N GLU A 142 -12.25 7.35 -5.23
CA GLU A 142 -12.21 5.92 -5.56
C GLU A 142 -11.55 5.09 -4.47
N ALA A 143 -10.52 5.60 -3.78
CA ALA A 143 -9.84 4.88 -2.70
C ALA A 143 -10.71 4.77 -1.42
N THR A 144 -11.52 5.78 -1.11
CA THR A 144 -12.41 5.80 0.07
C THR A 144 -13.81 5.25 -0.21
N GLY A 145 -14.27 5.30 -1.45
CA GLY A 145 -15.61 4.87 -1.86
C GLY A 145 -15.79 3.35 -1.79
N PRO A 146 -16.99 2.85 -2.16
CA PRO A 146 -17.32 1.43 -2.11
C PRO A 146 -16.31 0.56 -2.87
N ALA A 147 -15.92 -0.56 -2.26
CA ALA A 147 -14.85 -1.42 -2.74
C ALA A 147 -15.15 -2.08 -4.10
N SER A 148 -16.43 -2.22 -4.47
CA SER A 148 -16.84 -2.73 -5.79
C SER A 148 -16.83 -1.69 -6.90
N GLN A 149 -16.68 -0.39 -6.59
CA GLN A 149 -16.63 0.61 -7.66
C GLN A 149 -15.43 0.32 -8.57
N ALA A 150 -15.65 0.57 -9.86
CA ALA A 150 -14.57 0.58 -10.83
C ALA A 150 -13.51 1.58 -10.35
N SER A 151 -12.30 1.09 -10.20
CA SER A 151 -11.14 1.86 -9.82
C SER A 151 -10.01 1.55 -10.78
N ILE A 152 -8.91 2.28 -10.70
CA ILE A 152 -7.67 1.86 -11.35
C ILE A 152 -6.71 1.24 -10.33
N ALA A 153 -5.66 0.59 -10.82
CA ALA A 153 -4.65 -0.05 -9.97
C ALA A 153 -4.04 0.92 -8.93
N LEU A 154 -3.95 2.20 -9.24
CA LEU A 154 -3.45 3.22 -8.32
C LEU A 154 -4.42 3.48 -7.15
N SER A 155 -5.72 3.61 -7.41
CA SER A 155 -6.72 3.83 -6.36
C SER A 155 -6.83 2.61 -5.43
N ASP A 156 -6.66 1.40 -5.96
CA ASP A 156 -6.56 0.19 -5.13
C ASP A 156 -5.31 0.17 -4.26
N ALA A 157 -4.17 0.57 -4.81
CA ALA A 157 -2.93 0.69 -4.05
C ALA A 157 -3.05 1.74 -2.93
N LEU A 158 -3.73 2.86 -3.19
CA LEU A 158 -4.04 3.88 -2.19
C LEU A 158 -4.94 3.33 -1.08
N ARG A 159 -6.04 2.67 -1.46
CA ARG A 159 -6.98 2.04 -0.53
C ARG A 159 -6.28 1.02 0.37
N LEU A 160 -5.52 0.10 -0.21
CA LEU A 160 -4.82 -0.93 0.54
C LEU A 160 -3.68 -0.35 1.39
N ARG A 161 -3.01 0.72 0.94
CA ARG A 161 -2.04 1.42 1.79
C ARG A 161 -2.71 1.97 3.06
N ARG A 162 -3.87 2.64 2.94
CA ARG A 162 -4.61 3.15 4.10
C ARG A 162 -5.06 2.03 5.02
N LEU A 163 -5.64 0.99 4.44
CA LEU A 163 -6.09 -0.16 5.20
C LEU A 163 -4.93 -0.80 5.97
N ALA A 164 -3.76 -0.93 5.35
CA ALA A 164 -2.57 -1.42 6.03
C ALA A 164 -2.15 -0.52 7.18
N SER A 165 -2.05 0.80 6.97
CA SER A 165 -1.69 1.74 8.05
C SER A 165 -2.66 1.66 9.23
N MET A 166 -3.97 1.60 8.97
CA MET A 166 -5.00 1.52 10.02
C MET A 166 -4.99 0.18 10.76
N THR A 167 -4.80 -0.93 10.03
CA THR A 167 -4.81 -2.27 10.64
C THR A 167 -3.48 -2.64 11.31
N GLN A 168 -2.34 -2.11 10.84
CA GLN A 168 -1.04 -2.27 11.49
C GLN A 168 -1.02 -1.68 12.89
N ALA A 169 -1.60 -0.50 13.07
CA ALA A 169 -1.65 0.19 14.36
C ALA A 169 -2.45 -0.59 15.42
N ALA A 170 -3.46 -1.37 14.99
CA ALA A 170 -4.36 -2.13 15.86
C ALA A 170 -4.08 -3.64 15.87
N ALA A 171 -3.01 -4.10 15.21
CA ALA A 171 -2.74 -5.52 15.06
C ALA A 171 -2.32 -6.18 16.37
N PRO A 172 -2.71 -7.45 16.62
CA PRO A 172 -2.28 -8.18 17.81
C PRO A 172 -0.75 -8.29 17.92
N PRO A 173 -0.17 -8.27 19.14
CA PRO A 173 1.27 -8.44 19.35
C PRO A 173 1.82 -9.71 18.67
N GLY A 174 2.95 -9.61 17.97
CA GLY A 174 3.54 -10.71 17.21
C GLY A 174 3.03 -10.85 15.77
N THR A 175 2.14 -9.96 15.32
CA THR A 175 1.72 -9.87 13.92
C THR A 175 2.80 -9.15 13.11
N ILE A 176 3.22 -9.76 12.01
CA ILE A 176 4.24 -9.22 11.10
C ILE A 176 3.56 -8.90 9.78
N PHE A 177 3.74 -7.68 9.27
CA PHE A 177 3.21 -7.26 7.98
C PHE A 177 4.31 -7.31 6.92
N GLU A 178 3.92 -7.68 5.70
CA GLU A 178 4.82 -7.62 4.56
C GLU A 178 5.11 -6.16 4.16
N PRO A 179 6.39 -5.73 4.09
CA PRO A 179 6.73 -4.40 3.59
C PRO A 179 6.31 -4.19 2.13
N LYS A 180 6.43 -5.22 1.29
CA LYS A 180 6.03 -5.17 -0.12
C LYS A 180 4.53 -5.42 -0.24
N GLN A 181 3.72 -4.37 -0.26
CA GLN A 181 2.25 -4.39 -0.44
C GLN A 181 1.80 -4.81 -1.86
N ARG A 182 2.48 -5.81 -2.44
CA ARG A 182 2.18 -6.42 -3.73
C ARG A 182 2.41 -7.92 -3.64
N SER A 183 1.48 -8.67 -4.19
CA SER A 183 1.64 -10.11 -4.42
C SER A 183 2.77 -10.39 -5.42
N GLU A 184 3.27 -11.64 -5.47
CA GLU A 184 4.19 -12.09 -6.54
C GLU A 184 3.63 -11.89 -7.95
N ALA A 185 2.31 -11.74 -8.05
CA ALA A 185 1.59 -11.42 -9.26
C ALA A 185 1.63 -9.95 -9.68
N GLY A 186 2.18 -9.06 -8.85
CA GLY A 186 2.20 -7.61 -9.08
C GLY A 186 0.91 -6.89 -8.68
N ALA A 187 -0.13 -7.61 -8.24
CA ALA A 187 -1.37 -7.01 -7.74
C ALA A 187 -1.16 -6.46 -6.34
N ALA A 188 -1.73 -5.28 -6.06
CA ALA A 188 -1.71 -4.70 -4.72
C ALA A 188 -2.42 -5.62 -3.72
N ASN A 189 -1.78 -5.86 -2.58
CA ASN A 189 -2.32 -6.67 -1.49
C ASN A 189 -1.78 -6.18 -0.15
N ILE A 190 -2.38 -6.68 0.92
CA ILE A 190 -1.80 -6.63 2.26
C ILE A 190 -1.69 -8.05 2.74
N CYS A 191 -0.54 -8.38 3.31
CA CYS A 191 -0.27 -9.67 3.88
C CYS A 191 0.27 -9.46 5.28
N ALA A 192 -0.31 -10.16 6.25
CA ALA A 192 0.16 -10.20 7.61
C ALA A 192 0.17 -11.64 8.12
N TRP A 193 1.16 -12.00 8.92
CA TRP A 193 1.31 -13.36 9.44
C TRP A 193 1.75 -13.39 10.89
N ARG A 194 1.53 -14.54 11.51
CA ARG A 194 2.03 -14.90 12.84
C ARG A 194 2.74 -16.24 12.76
N LYS A 195 3.83 -16.40 13.52
CA LYS A 195 4.47 -17.72 13.68
C LYS A 195 3.62 -18.60 14.58
N THR A 196 3.56 -19.87 14.25
CA THR A 196 2.91 -20.94 15.03
C THR A 196 3.91 -22.07 15.29
N ALA A 197 3.55 -23.06 16.11
CA ALA A 197 4.43 -24.19 16.43
C ALA A 197 4.79 -25.04 15.19
N ASP A 198 3.89 -25.08 14.22
CA ASP A 198 3.95 -25.88 13.00
C ASP A 198 4.22 -25.06 11.72
N GLY A 199 4.33 -23.73 11.82
CA GLY A 199 4.64 -22.88 10.68
C GLY A 199 4.21 -21.43 10.88
N TYR A 200 3.28 -20.99 10.04
CA TYR A 200 2.68 -19.67 10.13
C TYR A 200 1.20 -19.69 9.74
N VAL A 201 0.45 -18.75 10.32
CA VAL A 201 -0.89 -18.37 9.88
C VAL A 201 -0.85 -17.01 9.21
N VAL A 202 -1.67 -16.82 8.18
CA VAL A 202 -1.66 -15.62 7.33
C VAL A 202 -3.07 -15.09 7.16
N ALA A 203 -3.19 -13.76 7.23
CA ALA A 203 -4.32 -13.02 6.69
C ALA A 203 -3.83 -12.20 5.49
N GLU A 204 -4.50 -12.37 4.36
CA GLU A 204 -4.24 -11.58 3.15
C GLU A 204 -5.54 -10.90 2.68
N ILE A 205 -5.46 -9.64 2.23
CA ILE A 205 -6.57 -8.97 1.54
C ILE A 205 -6.11 -8.42 0.19
N GLN A 206 -6.88 -8.69 -0.85
CA GLN A 206 -6.68 -8.18 -2.21
C GLN A 206 -7.97 -8.28 -3.04
N ARG A 207 -7.97 -7.74 -4.26
CA ARG A 207 -9.09 -7.96 -5.20
C ARG A 207 -9.20 -9.42 -5.63
N LEU A 208 -10.43 -9.91 -5.80
CA LEU A 208 -10.71 -11.21 -6.38
C LEU A 208 -10.29 -11.24 -7.86
N ASN A 209 -9.50 -12.24 -8.28
CA ASN A 209 -9.03 -12.37 -9.68
C ASN A 209 -8.37 -11.10 -10.26
N PRO A 210 -7.31 -10.57 -9.62
CA PRO A 210 -6.71 -9.30 -10.04
C PRO A 210 -6.06 -9.36 -11.43
N ARG A 211 -5.87 -10.57 -11.99
CA ARG A 211 -5.28 -10.84 -13.30
C ARG A 211 -6.30 -11.03 -14.45
N SER A 212 -7.60 -10.88 -14.20
CA SER A 212 -8.61 -11.06 -15.25
C SER A 212 -8.39 -10.06 -16.40
N PRO A 213 -8.40 -10.48 -17.69
CA PRO A 213 -8.25 -9.59 -18.85
C PRO A 213 -9.33 -8.49 -18.94
N ARG A 214 -10.45 -8.66 -18.21
CA ARG A 214 -11.49 -7.63 -18.06
C ARG A 214 -11.18 -6.60 -16.97
N GLY A 215 -9.95 -6.61 -16.45
CA GLY A 215 -9.47 -5.72 -15.39
C GLY A 215 -10.16 -6.05 -14.07
N GLY A 216 -9.48 -6.74 -13.14
CA GLY A 216 -10.02 -7.01 -11.78
C GLY A 216 -10.53 -5.76 -11.03
N THR A 217 -10.29 -4.57 -11.56
CA THR A 217 -10.97 -3.30 -11.30
C THR A 217 -12.51 -3.46 -11.35
N GLY A 218 -13.17 -3.55 -10.19
CA GLY A 218 -14.62 -3.76 -10.08
C GLY A 218 -15.04 -5.15 -9.58
N THR A 219 -14.07 -6.04 -9.29
CA THR A 219 -14.34 -7.27 -8.53
C THR A 219 -14.29 -7.00 -7.03
N PRO A 220 -15.04 -7.73 -6.20
CA PRO A 220 -14.96 -7.53 -4.75
C PRO A 220 -13.57 -7.85 -4.20
N PHE A 221 -13.26 -7.32 -3.03
CA PHE A 221 -12.08 -7.74 -2.28
C PHE A 221 -12.34 -9.09 -1.61
N GLU A 222 -11.31 -9.89 -1.48
CA GLU A 222 -11.35 -11.12 -0.69
C GLU A 222 -10.31 -11.07 0.42
N ILE A 223 -10.74 -11.48 1.61
CA ILE A 223 -9.87 -11.80 2.73
C ILE A 223 -9.57 -13.30 2.65
N ARG A 224 -8.32 -13.66 2.79
CA ARG A 224 -7.87 -15.06 2.79
C ARG A 224 -7.23 -15.36 4.13
N ILE A 225 -7.59 -16.51 4.69
CA ILE A 225 -7.01 -17.02 5.93
C ILE A 225 -6.33 -18.33 5.55
N MET A 226 -5.04 -18.42 5.85
CA MET A 226 -4.19 -19.51 5.36
C MET A 226 -3.24 -20.00 6.44
N VAL A 227 -2.79 -21.23 6.26
CA VAL A 227 -1.62 -21.80 6.94
C VAL A 227 -0.51 -22.06 5.92
N GLY A 228 0.73 -22.11 6.38
CA GLY A 228 1.84 -22.60 5.58
C GLY A 228 3.08 -22.90 6.41
N ILE A 229 3.97 -23.70 5.81
CA ILE A 229 5.21 -24.16 6.44
C ILE A 229 6.40 -23.56 5.67
N PRO A 230 7.33 -22.85 6.33
CA PRO A 230 8.45 -22.22 5.65
C PRO A 230 9.25 -23.19 4.78
N GLY A 231 9.34 -22.90 3.48
CA GLY A 231 10.12 -23.70 2.52
C GLY A 231 9.53 -25.08 2.18
N ALA A 232 8.32 -25.38 2.64
CA ALA A 232 7.68 -26.66 2.39
C ALA A 232 7.08 -26.76 0.99
N THR A 233 6.66 -27.99 0.64
CA THR A 233 5.95 -28.23 -0.61
C THR A 233 4.48 -27.85 -0.47
N PRO A 234 3.78 -27.56 -1.59
CA PRO A 234 2.33 -27.35 -1.56
C PRO A 234 1.54 -28.54 -1.01
N GLY A 235 2.08 -29.76 -1.09
CA GLY A 235 1.44 -30.93 -0.47
C GLY A 235 1.36 -30.79 1.05
N ALA A 236 2.48 -30.40 1.67
CA ALA A 236 2.59 -30.22 3.11
C ALA A 236 1.70 -29.08 3.63
N ASP A 237 1.67 -27.93 2.94
CA ASP A 237 0.75 -26.84 3.28
C ASP A 237 -0.72 -27.29 3.21
N GLY A 238 -1.05 -28.17 2.24
CA GLY A 238 -2.40 -28.70 2.08
C GLY A 238 -2.79 -29.71 3.16
N GLU A 239 -1.83 -30.52 3.62
CA GLU A 239 -2.03 -31.40 4.77
C GLU A 239 -2.24 -30.61 6.06
N LEU A 240 -1.45 -29.54 6.27
CA LEU A 240 -1.66 -28.63 7.39
C LEU A 240 -3.05 -27.94 7.28
N ALA A 241 -3.43 -27.49 6.09
CA ALA A 241 -4.76 -26.90 5.88
C ALA A 241 -5.91 -27.90 6.07
N ASP A 242 -5.73 -29.17 5.73
CA ASP A 242 -6.68 -30.25 6.03
C ASP A 242 -6.82 -30.47 7.54
N GLN A 243 -5.70 -30.49 8.27
CA GLN A 243 -5.68 -30.63 9.73
C GLN A 243 -6.46 -29.50 10.42
N TYR A 244 -6.27 -28.26 9.96
CA TYR A 244 -6.90 -27.07 10.54
C TYR A 244 -8.15 -26.61 9.77
N ARG A 245 -8.77 -27.49 8.98
CA ARG A 245 -9.89 -27.14 8.07
C ARG A 245 -11.06 -26.45 8.77
N SER A 246 -11.44 -26.93 9.96
CA SER A 246 -12.53 -26.34 10.75
C SER A 246 -12.21 -24.93 11.21
N TRP A 247 -10.96 -24.64 11.59
CA TRP A 247 -10.53 -23.29 11.95
C TRP A 247 -10.39 -22.41 10.70
N LEU A 248 -9.89 -22.96 9.60
CA LEU A 248 -9.73 -22.23 8.34
C LEU A 248 -11.06 -21.87 7.67
N ALA A 249 -12.16 -22.56 7.97
CA ALA A 249 -13.43 -22.34 7.28
C ALA A 249 -13.92 -20.89 7.41
N ARG A 250 -14.39 -20.29 6.30
CA ARG A 250 -14.97 -18.94 6.27
C ARG A 250 -16.05 -18.78 7.35
N ARG A 251 -16.97 -19.73 7.49
CA ARG A 251 -17.99 -19.71 8.55
C ARG A 251 -17.43 -19.55 9.96
N SER A 252 -16.28 -20.16 10.26
CA SER A 252 -15.64 -20.09 11.57
C SER A 252 -15.04 -18.70 11.82
N PHE A 253 -14.38 -18.14 10.82
CA PHE A 253 -13.93 -16.75 10.86
C PHE A 253 -15.11 -15.78 11.03
N VAL A 254 -16.16 -15.91 10.22
CA VAL A 254 -17.32 -15.02 10.27
C VAL A 254 -18.04 -15.12 11.62
N GLN A 255 -18.20 -16.34 12.15
CA GLN A 255 -18.78 -16.56 13.47
C GLN A 255 -17.96 -15.90 14.57
N TYR A 256 -16.63 -16.01 14.53
CA TYR A 256 -15.73 -15.31 15.45
C TYR A 256 -15.85 -13.79 15.33
N ALA A 257 -15.85 -13.28 14.10
CA ALA A 257 -15.87 -11.85 13.82
C ALA A 257 -17.23 -11.19 14.13
N GLY A 258 -18.30 -11.99 14.22
CA GLY A 258 -19.62 -11.56 14.64
C GLY A 258 -20.49 -10.99 13.51
N SER A 259 -21.70 -10.55 13.89
CA SER A 259 -22.77 -10.16 12.95
C SER A 259 -22.39 -9.01 12.03
N THR A 260 -21.55 -8.07 12.50
CA THR A 260 -21.05 -6.96 11.68
C THR A 260 -20.26 -7.45 10.47
N VAL A 261 -19.30 -8.36 10.67
CA VAL A 261 -18.52 -8.93 9.57
C VAL A 261 -19.36 -9.91 8.74
N GLN A 262 -20.29 -10.63 9.38
CA GLN A 262 -21.23 -11.49 8.66
C GLN A 262 -22.04 -10.74 7.60
N ALA A 263 -22.48 -9.53 7.90
CA ALA A 263 -23.20 -8.67 6.95
C ALA A 263 -22.31 -8.14 5.81
N MET A 264 -20.98 -8.21 5.95
CA MET A 264 -20.01 -7.74 4.95
C MET A 264 -19.49 -8.85 4.05
N VAL A 265 -19.78 -10.11 4.34
CA VAL A 265 -19.24 -11.28 3.62
C VAL A 265 -20.32 -11.92 2.76
N ALA A 266 -19.97 -12.36 1.55
CA ALA A 266 -20.83 -13.15 0.69
C ALA A 266 -20.83 -14.63 1.11
N ALA A 267 -22.02 -15.24 1.18
CA ALA A 267 -22.24 -16.61 1.66
C ALA A 267 -21.44 -16.90 2.95
N PRO A 268 -21.74 -16.19 4.05
CA PRO A 268 -21.01 -16.30 5.31
C PRO A 268 -21.07 -17.70 5.94
N GLU A 269 -22.09 -18.49 5.62
CA GLU A 269 -22.31 -19.86 6.08
C GLU A 269 -21.44 -20.91 5.37
N ASP A 270 -20.85 -20.57 4.23
CA ASP A 270 -19.97 -21.47 3.47
C ASP A 270 -18.61 -21.64 4.15
N ASP A 271 -17.93 -22.75 3.85
CA ASP A 271 -16.56 -23.00 4.33
C ASP A 271 -15.49 -22.19 3.57
N GLY A 272 -15.85 -21.60 2.42
CA GLY A 272 -14.96 -20.72 1.66
C GLY A 272 -13.75 -21.38 0.99
N PHE A 273 -13.67 -22.70 0.97
CA PHE A 273 -12.72 -23.46 0.16
C PHE A 273 -13.14 -23.45 -1.32
N LYS A 274 -12.18 -23.40 -2.26
CA LYS A 274 -12.51 -23.43 -3.70
C LYS A 274 -12.85 -24.86 -4.14
N THR A 275 -14.00 -25.01 -4.78
CA THR A 275 -14.57 -26.32 -5.15
C THR A 275 -13.96 -26.96 -6.40
N GLN A 276 -13.21 -26.23 -7.23
CA GLN A 276 -12.64 -26.76 -8.48
C GLN A 276 -11.11 -26.99 -8.41
N LYS A 277 -10.74 -28.27 -8.60
CA LYS A 277 -9.37 -28.77 -8.72
C LYS A 277 -8.64 -28.13 -9.90
N SER A 278 -7.58 -27.38 -9.63
CA SER A 278 -6.42 -27.34 -10.52
C SER A 278 -5.14 -27.44 -9.68
N ARG A 279 -4.65 -28.67 -9.53
CA ARG A 279 -3.36 -29.05 -8.90
C ARG A 279 -3.21 -28.76 -7.39
N GLY A 280 -4.19 -29.13 -6.57
CA GLY A 280 -4.14 -29.11 -5.09
C GLY A 280 -5.44 -29.59 -4.46
N LYS A 281 -5.42 -30.02 -3.19
CA LYS A 281 -6.54 -30.61 -2.42
C LYS A 281 -7.67 -29.61 -2.08
N GLY A 282 -8.29 -28.95 -3.06
CA GLY A 282 -9.44 -28.04 -2.82
C GLY A 282 -9.14 -26.78 -2.00
N HIS A 283 -7.92 -26.63 -1.50
CA HIS A 283 -7.42 -25.40 -0.91
C HIS A 283 -6.87 -24.53 -2.04
N PRO A 284 -7.41 -23.32 -2.26
CA PRO A 284 -6.75 -22.38 -3.15
C PRO A 284 -5.30 -22.15 -2.70
N ARG A 285 -4.36 -22.41 -3.63
CA ARG A 285 -2.95 -22.07 -3.46
C ARG A 285 -2.77 -20.60 -3.76
N TYR A 286 -2.10 -19.90 -2.85
CA TYR A 286 -1.86 -18.48 -2.99
C TYR A 286 -0.37 -18.19 -2.94
N TYR A 287 0.11 -17.38 -3.89
CA TYR A 287 1.53 -17.05 -4.08
C TYR A 287 1.99 -15.92 -3.14
N GLY A 288 1.58 -16.00 -1.87
CA GLY A 288 2.02 -15.08 -0.82
C GLY A 288 3.50 -15.24 -0.47
N TYR A 289 4.07 -14.23 0.19
CA TYR A 289 5.50 -13.85 0.26
C TYR A 289 6.52 -14.88 0.81
N LYS A 290 6.17 -16.13 1.12
CA LYS A 290 7.15 -17.16 1.59
C LYS A 290 6.90 -18.56 1.03
N GLY A 291 6.57 -18.66 -0.26
CA GLY A 291 6.26 -19.95 -0.91
C GLY A 291 4.76 -20.27 -0.95
N GLY A 292 3.95 -19.38 -0.36
CA GLY A 292 2.50 -19.42 -0.38
C GLY A 292 1.86 -19.94 0.90
N GLY A 293 0.57 -20.27 0.80
CA GLY A 293 -0.20 -20.91 1.85
C GLY A 293 -1.48 -21.52 1.28
N GLN A 294 -2.15 -22.31 2.10
CA GLN A 294 -3.43 -22.95 1.78
C GLN A 294 -4.45 -22.66 2.87
N GLY A 295 -5.70 -22.47 2.44
CA GLY A 295 -6.80 -22.18 3.36
C GLY A 295 -8.06 -21.77 2.63
N SER A 296 -8.86 -20.89 3.24
CA SER A 296 -10.13 -20.45 2.69
C SER A 296 -10.12 -18.95 2.35
N SER A 297 -11.19 -18.48 1.72
CA SER A 297 -11.42 -17.04 1.54
C SER A 297 -12.84 -16.61 1.90
N ALA A 298 -12.94 -15.38 2.38
CA ALA A 298 -14.17 -14.62 2.58
C ALA A 298 -14.21 -13.49 1.54
N VAL A 299 -15.21 -13.53 0.65
CA VAL A 299 -15.40 -12.48 -0.36
C VAL A 299 -16.26 -11.39 0.28
N LEU A 300 -15.78 -10.15 0.23
CA LEU A 300 -16.51 -8.99 0.75
C LEU A 300 -17.66 -8.64 -0.20
N GLN A 301 -18.77 -8.16 0.35
CA GLN A 301 -19.90 -7.66 -0.43
C GLN A 301 -19.52 -6.38 -1.17
N SER A 302 -20.27 -6.06 -2.21
CA SER A 302 -19.95 -4.91 -3.08
C SER A 302 -20.07 -3.56 -2.38
N THR A 303 -20.95 -3.46 -1.38
CA THR A 303 -21.26 -2.23 -0.65
C THR A 303 -20.23 -1.84 0.41
N VAL A 304 -19.30 -2.74 0.73
CA VAL A 304 -18.26 -2.55 1.76
C VAL A 304 -17.37 -1.36 1.37
N ASP A 305 -17.24 -0.38 2.26
CA ASP A 305 -16.31 0.74 2.09
C ASP A 305 -14.94 0.48 2.76
N LEU A 306 -14.04 1.47 2.79
CA LEU A 306 -12.72 1.32 3.43
C LEU A 306 -12.83 1.01 4.93
N ASN A 307 -13.78 1.60 5.66
CA ASN A 307 -13.93 1.38 7.10
C ASN A 307 -14.45 -0.02 7.40
N ASP A 308 -15.39 -0.50 6.57
CA ASP A 308 -15.88 -1.88 6.64
C ASP A 308 -14.74 -2.87 6.34
N MET A 309 -13.91 -2.59 5.32
CA MET A 309 -12.73 -3.41 5.03
C MET A 309 -11.73 -3.41 6.19
N VAL A 310 -11.49 -2.26 6.83
CA VAL A 310 -10.63 -2.15 8.03
C VAL A 310 -11.19 -2.99 9.16
N THR A 311 -12.50 -2.95 9.38
CA THR A 311 -13.19 -3.76 10.41
C THR A 311 -13.02 -5.25 10.13
N ALA A 312 -13.35 -5.70 8.91
CA ALA A 312 -13.26 -7.09 8.52
C ALA A 312 -11.81 -7.62 8.55
N PHE A 313 -10.83 -6.84 8.06
CA PHE A 313 -9.43 -7.26 8.07
C PHE A 313 -8.83 -7.25 9.47
N SER A 314 -9.18 -6.27 10.32
CA SER A 314 -8.77 -6.28 11.74
C SER A 314 -9.30 -7.51 12.48
N ALA A 315 -10.56 -7.89 12.21
CA ALA A 315 -11.13 -9.13 12.75
C ALA A 315 -10.38 -10.37 12.25
N ALA A 316 -9.93 -10.40 10.99
CA ALA A 316 -9.11 -11.48 10.47
C ALA A 316 -7.74 -11.55 11.17
N LEU A 317 -7.09 -10.40 11.43
CA LEU A 317 -5.83 -10.35 12.20
C LEU A 317 -5.99 -10.86 13.63
N GLN A 318 -7.09 -10.48 14.30
CA GLN A 318 -7.45 -11.01 15.62
C GLN A 318 -7.73 -12.51 15.57
N TYR A 319 -8.43 -12.99 14.54
CA TYR A 319 -8.70 -14.41 14.34
C TYR A 319 -7.43 -15.25 14.21
N LEU A 320 -6.34 -14.70 13.64
CA LEU A 320 -5.05 -15.41 13.61
C LEU A 320 -4.51 -15.76 15.02
N THR A 321 -4.94 -15.07 16.07
CA THR A 321 -4.54 -15.35 17.46
C THR A 321 -5.27 -16.54 18.08
N THR A 322 -6.37 -16.98 17.46
CA THR A 322 -7.15 -18.13 17.92
C THR A 322 -6.68 -19.45 17.31
N TYR A 323 -5.55 -19.42 16.59
CA TYR A 323 -4.97 -20.62 16.01
C TYR A 323 -4.82 -21.70 17.09
N PRO A 324 -5.38 -22.91 16.89
CA PRO A 324 -5.38 -23.92 17.93
C PRO A 324 -3.94 -24.39 18.24
N GLU A 325 -3.52 -24.21 19.49
CA GLU A 325 -2.32 -24.85 20.02
C GLU A 325 -2.58 -26.37 20.15
N GLN A 326 -1.58 -27.19 19.79
CA GLN A 326 -1.65 -28.65 19.93
C GLN A 326 -1.35 -29.08 21.36
#